data_AF-A0A3S1TRD9-F1
#
_entry.id   AF-A0A3S1TRD9-F1
#
_cell.length_a   1.000
_cell.length_b   1.000
_cell.length_c   1.000
_cell.angle_alpha   90.00
_cell.angle_beta   90.00
_cell.angle_gamma   90.00
#
_symmetry.space_group_name_H-M   'P 1'
#
loop_
_entity.id
_entity.type
_entity.pdbx_description
1 polymer ?
#
loop_
_entity_poly.entity_id
_entity_poly.type
_entity_poly.pdbx_seq_one_letter_code
_entity_poly.pdbx_strand_id
1 'polypeptide(L)' 'ARRMDMTVIGMTGDTGGKLKPLSDILLNVPSTSTPIIQQGHLCLYHHLCEVVEARLSNG' A
#
# COMPACT_ATOMS: atom_id res chain seq x y z
N ALA A 1 -7.52 9.03 -10.75
CA ALA A 1 -7.67 9.06 -9.29
C ALA A 1 -8.19 10.40 -8.78
N ARG A 2 -7.37 11.45 -8.56
CA ARG A 2 -7.85 12.73 -7.98
C ARG A 2 -8.99 13.41 -8.74
N ARG A 3 -8.91 13.50 -10.08
CA ARG A 3 -10.02 14.05 -10.91
C ARG A 3 -11.27 13.16 -10.97
N MET A 4 -11.17 11.94 -10.46
CA MET A 4 -12.24 10.94 -10.44
C MET A 4 -12.72 10.67 -9.00
N ASP A 5 -12.29 11.51 -8.05
CA ASP A 5 -12.64 11.39 -6.62
C ASP A 5 -12.32 10.00 -6.01
N MET A 6 -11.22 9.39 -6.45
CA MET A 6 -10.76 8.11 -5.90
C MET A 6 -9.71 8.33 -4.81
N THR A 7 -9.82 7.60 -3.70
CA THR A 7 -8.75 7.47 -2.69
C THR A 7 -7.51 6.81 -3.30
N VAL A 8 -6.33 7.37 -3.02
CA VAL A 8 -5.04 6.86 -3.48
C VAL A 8 -4.27 6.25 -2.32
N ILE A 9 -4.02 4.93 -2.42
CA ILE A 9 -3.12 4.21 -1.52
C ILE A 9 -1.80 3.95 -2.26
N GLY A 10 -0.69 4.48 -1.74
CA GLY A 10 0.65 4.29 -2.30
C GLY A 10 1.45 3.27 -1.53
N MET A 11 2.09 2.31 -2.22
CA MET A 11 3.02 1.34 -1.62
C MET A 11 4.44 1.61 -2.13
N THR A 12 5.39 1.80 -1.23
CA THR A 12 6.77 2.20 -1.59
C THR A 12 7.79 1.82 -0.53
N GLY A 13 9.04 2.28 -0.69
CA GLY A 13 10.12 2.11 0.28
C GLY A 13 10.18 3.24 1.31
N ASP A 14 11.28 3.26 2.06
CA ASP A 14 11.43 3.96 3.33
C ASP A 14 10.85 5.38 3.40
N THR A 15 11.25 6.24 2.46
CA THR A 15 10.94 7.68 2.51
C THR A 15 9.61 8.07 1.87
N GLY A 16 8.96 7.17 1.13
CA GLY A 16 7.78 7.54 0.34
C GLY A 16 8.07 8.16 -1.03
N GLY A 17 9.24 8.77 -1.20
CA GLY A 17 9.67 9.45 -2.41
C GLY A 17 8.61 10.38 -3.01
N LYS A 18 8.50 10.35 -4.34
CA LYS A 18 7.52 11.14 -5.11
C LYS A 18 6.07 10.69 -4.89
N LEU A 19 5.84 9.50 -4.35
CA LEU A 19 4.49 8.99 -4.09
C LEU A 19 3.86 9.58 -2.83
N LYS A 20 4.66 9.97 -1.83
CA LYS A 20 4.17 10.55 -0.57
C LYS A 20 3.18 11.72 -0.77
N PRO A 21 3.48 12.77 -1.55
CA PRO A 21 2.51 13.86 -1.76
C PRO A 21 1.35 13.49 -2.70
N LEU A 22 1.43 12.37 -3.40
CA LEU A 22 0.41 11.92 -4.36
C LEU A 22 -0.58 10.92 -3.74
N SER A 23 -0.28 10.41 -2.55
CA SER A 23 -1.07 9.38 -1.87
C SER A 23 -1.86 9.99 -0.71
N ASP A 24 -3.08 9.52 -0.51
CA ASP A 24 -3.89 9.88 0.65
C ASP A 24 -3.55 8.97 1.85
N ILE A 25 -3.19 7.71 1.56
CA ILE A 25 -2.61 6.75 2.51
C ILE A 25 -1.30 6.23 1.91
N LEU A 26 -0.23 6.22 2.70
CA LEU A 26 1.09 5.75 2.26
C LEU A 26 1.55 4.57 3.11
N LEU A 27 1.85 3.45 2.48
CA LEU A 27 2.43 2.25 3.08
C LEU A 27 3.91 2.17 2.69
N ASN A 28 4.80 2.54 3.60
CA ASN A 28 6.24 2.50 3.40
C ASN A 28 6.85 1.25 4.05
N VAL A 29 7.56 0.47 3.25
CA VAL A 29 8.45 -0.58 3.77
C VAL A 29 9.74 0.11 4.21
N PRO A 30 10.22 -0.06 5.46
CA PRO A 30 11.40 0.63 6.00
C PRO A 30 12.70 0.03 5.41
N SER A 31 12.87 0.20 4.10
CA SER A 31 14.00 -0.28 3.33
C SER A 31 14.16 0.54 2.06
N THR A 32 15.39 0.65 1.59
CA THR A 32 15.76 1.22 0.28
C THR A 32 16.10 0.15 -0.76
N SER A 33 16.12 -1.12 -0.35
CA SER A 33 16.42 -2.27 -1.23
C SER A 33 15.15 -2.74 -1.92
N THR A 34 15.10 -2.61 -3.25
CA THR A 34 13.93 -3.00 -4.06
C THR A 34 13.44 -4.43 -3.78
N PRO A 35 14.31 -5.46 -3.68
CA PRO A 35 13.85 -6.80 -3.31
C PRO A 35 13.16 -6.87 -1.94
N ILE A 36 13.69 -6.20 -0.91
CA ILE A 36 13.09 -6.18 0.43
C ILE A 36 11.77 -5.41 0.40
N ILE A 37 11.72 -4.28 -0.31
CA ILE A 37 10.49 -3.50 -0.50
C ILE A 37 9.40 -4.36 -1.12
N GLN A 38 9.72 -5.13 -2.17
CA GLN A 38 8.76 -6.01 -2.84
C GLN A 38 8.27 -7.15 -1.94
N GLN A 39 9.15 -7.74 -1.11
CA GLN A 39 8.73 -8.75 -0.12
C GLN A 39 7.77 -8.15 0.93
N GLY A 40 8.06 -6.94 1.42
CA GLY A 40 7.18 -6.22 2.32
C GLY A 40 5.83 -5.89 1.67
N HIS A 41 5.84 -5.48 0.40
CA HIS A 41 4.62 -5.24 -0.37
C HIS A 41 3.77 -6.50 -0.52
N LEU A 42 4.37 -7.67 -0.73
CA LEU A 42 3.64 -8.93 -0.83
C LEU A 42 2.91 -9.26 0.48
N CYS A 43 3.58 -9.10 1.63
CA CYS A 43 2.97 -9.29 2.95
C CYS A 43 1.81 -8.31 3.18
N LEU A 44 2.03 -7.01 2.93
CA LEU A 44 1.00 -5.97 3.06
C LEU A 44 -0.20 -6.23 2.14
N TYR A 45 0.04 -6.61 0.89
CA TYR A 45 -1.00 -6.94 -0.06
C TYR A 45 -1.87 -8.10 0.41
N HIS A 46 -1.26 -9.20 0.85
CA HIS A 46 -2.01 -10.35 1.36
C HIS A 46 -2.80 -10.01 2.62
N HIS A 47 -2.23 -9.24 3.54
CA HIS A 47 -2.96 -8.79 4.71
C HIS A 47 -4.15 -7.88 4.35
N LEU A 48 -3.99 -6.99 3.37
CA LEU A 48 -5.11 -6.17 2.89
C LEU A 48 -6.22 -7.04 2.29
N CYS A 49 -5.88 -8.04 1.47
CA CYS A 49 -6.85 -8.98 0.93
C CYS A 49 -7.58 -9.74 2.04
N GLU A 50 -6.85 -10.28 3.02
CA GLU A 50 -7.40 -10.98 4.19
C GLU A 50 -8.39 -10.11 4.96
N VAL A 51 -8.01 -8.87 5.29
CA VAL A 51 -8.88 -7.94 6.04
C VAL A 51 -10.11 -7.54 5.24
N VAL A 52 -9.98 -7.32 3.93
CA VAL A 52 -11.10 -7.00 3.05
C VAL A 52 -12.07 -8.18 2.97
N GLU A 53 -11.53 -9.39 2.76
CA GLU A 53 -12.32 -10.63 2.73
C GLU A 53 -13.05 -10.85 4.05
N ALA A 54 -12.36 -10.78 5.18
CA ALA A 54 -12.97 -10.95 6.50
C ALA A 54 -14.08 -9.93 6.80
N ARG A 55 -14.06 -8.75 6.18
CA ARG A 55 -15.06 -7.69 6.38
C ARG A 55 -16.23 -7.76 5.41
N LEU A 56 -16.02 -8.24 4.18
CA LEU A 56 -17.01 -8.17 3.10
C LEU A 56 -17.57 -9.53 2.70
N SER A 57 -16.77 -10.59 2.85
CA SER A 57 -17.17 -11.95 2.61
C SER A 57 -17.71 -12.48 3.93
N ASN A 58 -19.04 -12.46 4.10
CA ASN A 58 -19.70 -12.99 5.28
C ASN A 58 -19.17 -14.40 5.63
N GLY A 59 -18.39 -14.49 6.72
CA GLY A 59 -18.33 -15.68 7.56
C GLY A 59 -19.53 -15.69 8.49
#